data_AF-A0A530LPF9-F1
#
_entry.id   AF-A0A530LPF9-F1
#
_cell.length_a   1.000
_cell.length_b   1.000
_cell.length_c   1.000
_cell.angle_alpha   90.00
_cell.angle_beta   90.00
_cell.angle_gamma   90.00
#
_symmetry.space_group_name_H-M   'P 1'
#
loop_
_entity.id
_entity.type
_entity.pdbx_description
1 polymer ?
#
loop_
_entity_poly.entity_id
_entity_poly.type
_entity_poly.pdbx_seq_one_letter_code
_entity_poly.pdbx_strand_id
1 'polypeptide(L)'
;LYQWVATARGHYTVIGSATQVADQLEEWFGNEAADGFNILPPWLPGGLDDFVELVIPELQRRGLFRTAYEGRTLRENLGLRRPENPWTAARSAVLAAE
;
A
#
# COMPACT_ATOMS: atom_id res chain seq x y z
N LEU A 1 6.55 18.06 22.44
CA LEU A 1 7.48 16.98 22.05
C LEU A 1 7.50 16.66 20.54
N TYR A 2 6.65 17.26 19.68
CA TYR A 2 6.73 17.09 18.22
C TYR A 2 6.58 18.42 17.45
N GLN A 3 7.52 19.35 17.63
CA GLN A 3 7.53 20.65 16.91
C GLN A 3 8.56 20.74 15.78
N TRP A 4 9.26 19.64 15.49
CA TRP A 4 10.32 19.62 14.47
C TRP A 4 10.15 18.41 13.56
N VAL A 5 9.07 18.40 12.78
CA VAL A 5 9.02 17.63 11.54
C VAL A 5 9.25 18.63 10.43
N ALA A 6 10.34 18.47 9.68
CA ALA A 6 10.52 19.16 8.42
C ALA A 6 9.48 18.59 7.45
N THR A 7 8.26 19.12 7.49
CA THR A 7 7.26 18.87 6.45
C THR A 7 7.89 19.30 5.13
N ALA A 8 8.21 18.35 4.26
CA ALA A 8 8.18 18.64 2.84
C ALA A 8 6.75 19.15 2.57
N ARG A 9 6.62 20.45 2.33
CA ARG A 9 5.34 21.16 2.23
C ARG A 9 4.53 20.52 1.09
N GLY A 10 3.62 19.60 1.43
CA GLY A 10 2.84 18.84 0.44
C GLY A 10 2.31 17.49 0.92
N HIS A 11 2.90 16.87 1.95
CA HIS A 11 2.36 15.62 2.51
C HIS A 11 1.24 15.91 3.52
N TYR A 12 0.18 15.09 3.47
CA TYR A 12 -0.89 15.14 4.44
C TYR A 12 -0.46 14.44 5.73
N THR A 13 -0.57 15.14 6.85
CA THR A 13 -0.19 14.61 8.17
C THR A 13 -1.45 14.31 8.96
N VAL A 14 -1.63 13.04 9.32
CA VAL A 14 -2.68 12.59 10.25
C VAL A 14 -2.07 12.48 11.65
N ILE A 15 -2.69 13.13 12.64
CA ILE A 15 -2.25 13.05 14.05
C ILE A 15 -3.44 12.62 14.88
N GLY A 16 -3.32 11.47 15.55
CA GLY A 16 -4.39 10.93 16.37
C GLY A 16 -4.05 9.54 16.92
N SER A 17 -5.05 8.91 17.54
CA SER A 17 -5.01 7.49 17.90
C SER A 17 -5.00 6.60 16.66
N ALA A 18 -4.61 5.32 16.83
CA ALA A 18 -4.62 4.35 15.73
C ALA A 18 -5.99 4.21 15.06
N THR A 19 -7.07 4.26 15.84
CA THR A 19 -8.45 4.27 15.33
C THR A 19 -8.73 5.47 14.46
N GLN A 20 -8.37 6.69 14.89
CA GLN A 20 -8.57 7.90 14.11
C GLN A 20 -7.75 7.91 12.82
N VAL A 21 -6.53 7.36 12.85
CA VAL A 21 -5.72 7.17 11.64
C VAL A 21 -6.41 6.19 10.69
N ALA A 22 -6.89 5.04 11.19
CA ALA A 22 -7.61 4.07 10.39
C ALA A 22 -8.92 4.62 9.81
N ASP A 23 -9.67 5.42 10.58
CA ASP A 23 -10.88 6.11 10.12
C ASP A 23 -10.58 7.03 8.93
N GLN A 24 -9.49 7.79 8.98
CA GLN A 24 -9.11 8.68 7.89
C GLN A 24 -8.72 7.91 6.61
N LEU A 25 -7.99 6.79 6.75
CA LEU A 25 -7.61 5.96 5.62
C LEU A 25 -8.82 5.25 5.01
N GLU A 26 -9.76 4.78 5.84
CA GLU A 26 -11.03 4.20 5.41
C GLU A 26 -11.88 5.21 4.64
N GLU A 27 -12.01 6.44 5.15
CA GLU A 27 -12.74 7.51 4.47
C GLU A 27 -12.18 7.76 3.07
N TRP A 28 -10.86 7.86 2.93
CA TRP A 28 -10.22 8.09 1.63
C TRP A 28 -10.39 6.90 0.68
N PHE A 29 -10.23 5.68 1.17
CA PHE A 29 -10.44 4.49 0.36
C PHE A 29 -11.91 4.37 -0.10
N GLY A 30 -12.86 4.53 0.83
CA GLY A 30 -14.29 4.42 0.56
C GLY A 30 -14.84 5.51 -0.36
N ASN A 31 -14.18 6.67 -0.43
CA ASN A 31 -14.51 7.76 -1.36
C ASN A 31 -13.64 7.76 -2.62
N GLU A 32 -12.97 6.65 -2.95
CA GLU A 32 -12.15 6.49 -4.16
C GLU A 32 -11.01 7.51 -4.30
N ALA A 33 -10.53 8.08 -3.18
CA ALA A 33 -9.43 9.03 -3.19
C ALA A 33 -8.06 8.34 -3.39
N ALA A 34 -7.94 7.07 -3.03
CA ALA A 34 -6.73 6.28 -3.22
C ALA A 34 -6.99 4.76 -3.14
N ASP A 35 -6.25 3.97 -3.93
CA ASP A 35 -6.19 2.50 -3.85
C ASP A 35 -5.20 1.99 -2.78
N GLY A 36 -4.33 2.89 -2.28
CA GLY A 36 -3.29 2.57 -1.32
C GLY A 36 -2.47 3.80 -0.95
N PHE A 37 -1.65 3.67 0.10
CA PHE A 37 -0.97 4.80 0.71
C PHE A 37 0.54 4.58 0.81
N ASN A 38 1.30 5.63 0.47
CA ASN A 38 2.71 5.71 0.84
C ASN A 38 2.81 6.29 2.25
N ILE A 39 3.27 5.48 3.20
CA ILE A 39 3.44 5.91 4.59
C ILE A 39 4.85 6.48 4.76
N LEU A 40 4.93 7.70 5.28
CA LEU A 40 6.19 8.38 5.60
C LEU A 40 6.25 8.63 7.11
N PRO A 41 6.85 7.69 7.88
CA PRO A 41 7.00 7.88 9.32
C PRO A 41 7.88 9.09 9.64
N PRO A 42 7.58 9.86 10.70
CA PRO A 42 8.38 11.02 11.09
C PRO A 42 9.78 10.64 11.61
N TRP A 43 9.97 9.40 12.06
CA TRP A 43 11.25 8.84 12.47
C TRP A 43 11.23 7.32 12.32
N LEU A 44 12.41 6.71 12.19
CA LEU A 44 12.57 5.27 12.00
C LEU A 44 13.52 4.67 13.06
N PRO A 45 13.33 3.39 13.43
CA PRO A 45 12.28 2.49 12.95
C PRO A 45 10.93 2.67 13.66
N GLY A 46 10.91 3.18 14.89
CA GLY A 46 9.73 3.07 15.77
C GLY A 46 8.46 3.75 15.27
N GLY A 47 8.56 4.83 14.47
CA GLY A 47 7.36 5.41 13.85
C GLY A 47 6.69 4.49 12.83
N LEU A 48 7.45 3.59 12.19
CA LEU A 48 6.90 2.54 11.34
C LEU A 48 6.38 1.37 12.19
N ASP A 49 7.11 1.00 13.25
CA ASP A 49 6.71 -0.07 14.16
C ASP A 49 5.34 0.25 14.79
N ASP A 50 5.14 1.46 15.31
CA ASP A 50 3.85 1.92 15.85
C ASP A 50 2.71 1.79 14.83
N PHE A 51 2.97 2.11 13.56
CA PHE A 51 1.95 1.98 12.50
C PHE A 51 1.58 0.52 12.24
N VAL A 52 2.59 -0.36 12.17
CA VAL A 52 2.41 -1.79 11.93
C VAL A 52 1.73 -2.46 13.12
N GLU A 53 2.09 -2.10 14.35
CA GLU A 53 1.56 -2.71 15.56
C GLU A 53 0.17 -2.20 15.93
N LEU A 54 -0.15 -0.94 15.65
CA LEU A 54 -1.38 -0.30 16.10
C LEU A 54 -2.41 -0.07 14.99
N VAL A 55 -2.00 0.36 13.80
CA VAL A 55 -2.93 0.76 12.73
C VAL A 55 -3.29 -0.42 11.82
N ILE A 56 -2.31 -1.25 11.44
CA ILE A 56 -2.57 -2.41 10.56
C ILE A 56 -3.63 -3.37 11.13
N PRO A 57 -3.62 -3.73 12.43
CA PRO A 57 -4.67 -4.60 12.99
C PRO A 57 -6.07 -3.98 12.91
N GLU A 58 -6.20 -2.67 13.06
CA GLU A 58 -7.49 -1.98 12.88
C GLU A 58 -7.99 -2.07 11.44
N LEU A 59 -7.10 -1.85 10.46
CA LEU A 59 -7.46 -1.98 9.04
C LEU A 59 -7.83 -3.43 8.67
N GLN A 60 -7.13 -4.42 9.24
CA GLN A 60 -7.47 -5.84 9.06
C GLN A 60 -8.83 -6.18 9.68
N ARG A 61 -9.12 -5.67 10.89
CA ARG A 61 -10.42 -5.87 11.55
C ARG A 61 -11.59 -5.30 10.73
N ARG A 62 -11.35 -4.22 9.99
CA ARG A 62 -12.33 -3.59 9.09
C ARG A 62 -12.41 -4.26 7.70
N GLY A 63 -11.54 -5.23 7.40
CA GLY A 63 -11.47 -5.87 6.08
C GLY A 63 -10.84 -5.00 5.00
N LEU A 64 -10.13 -3.93 5.37
CA LEU A 64 -9.48 -2.99 4.45
C LEU A 64 -8.04 -3.37 4.11
N PHE A 65 -7.44 -4.28 4.88
CA PHE A 65 -6.08 -4.74 4.65
C PHE A 65 -5.97 -6.26 4.79
N ARG A 66 -5.10 -6.86 3.98
CA ARG A 66 -4.84 -8.30 4.00
C ARG A 66 -4.28 -8.76 5.35
N THR A 67 -4.63 -9.99 5.74
CA THR A 67 -4.10 -10.66 6.94
C THR A 67 -2.88 -11.54 6.64
N ALA A 68 -2.69 -11.93 5.38
CA ALA A 68 -1.55 -12.69 4.89
C ALA A 68 -1.22 -12.31 3.45
N TYR A 69 0.01 -12.61 3.01
CA TYR A 69 0.37 -12.50 1.59
C TYR A 69 -0.16 -13.71 0.82
N GLU A 70 -0.91 -13.46 -0.25
CA GLU A 70 -1.44 -14.49 -1.13
C GLU A 70 -0.50 -14.78 -2.31
N GLY A 71 0.24 -13.76 -2.75
CA GLY A 71 1.19 -13.82 -3.85
C GLY A 71 2.63 -14.00 -3.40
N ARG A 72 3.47 -14.52 -4.31
CA ARG A 72 4.93 -14.63 -4.15
C ARG A 72 5.67 -13.48 -4.82
N THR A 73 4.98 -12.67 -5.60
CA THR A 73 5.53 -11.52 -6.32
C THR A 73 4.78 -10.24 -5.94
N LEU A 74 5.44 -9.09 -6.12
CA LEU A 74 4.81 -7.79 -5.92
C LEU A 74 3.54 -7.63 -6.79
N ARG A 75 3.55 -8.15 -8.03
CA ARG A 75 2.41 -8.05 -8.93
C ARG A 75 1.20 -8.82 -8.41
N GLU A 76 1.40 -10.06 -7.98
CA GLU A 76 0.33 -10.88 -7.39
C GLU A 76 -0.24 -10.18 -6.14
N ASN A 77 0.62 -9.63 -5.29
CA ASN A 77 0.23 -8.90 -4.09
C ASN A 77 -0.46 -7.55 -4.35
N LEU A 78 -0.45 -7.06 -5.59
CA LEU A 78 -1.14 -5.84 -6.04
C LEU A 78 -2.30 -6.15 -7.02
N GLY A 79 -2.63 -7.42 -7.25
CA GLY A 79 -3.66 -7.81 -8.22
C GLY A 79 -3.29 -7.52 -9.69
N LEU A 80 -1.99 -7.35 -9.99
CA LEU A 80 -1.52 -6.99 -11.32
C LEU A 80 -1.16 -8.23 -12.16
N ARG A 81 -1.61 -8.25 -13.42
CA ARG A 81 -1.22 -9.28 -14.38
C ARG A 81 0.27 -9.18 -14.70
N ARG A 82 0.94 -10.33 -14.86
CA ARG A 82 2.29 -10.36 -15.43
C ARG A 82 2.20 -10.06 -16.93
N PRO A 83 2.89 -9.02 -17.45
CA PRO A 83 2.92 -8.79 -18.88
C PRO A 83 3.69 -9.90 -19.57
N GLU A 84 3.20 -10.36 -20.71
CA GLU A 84 3.97 -11.24 -21.59
C GLU A 84 5.15 -10.48 -22.18
N ASN A 85 6.27 -11.18 -22.37
CA ASN A 85 7.41 -10.61 -23.08
C ASN A 85 7.05 -10.52 -24.58
N PRO A 86 7.07 -9.32 -25.19
CA PRO A 86 6.64 -9.15 -26.58
C PRO A 86 7.50 -9.96 -27.56
N TRP A 87 8.78 -10.17 -27.26
CA TRP A 87 9.68 -10.96 -28.11
C TRP A 87 9.37 -12.46 -28.04
N THR A 88 8.94 -12.95 -26.86
CA THR A 88 8.52 -14.35 -26.68
C THR A 88 7.19 -14.63 -27.39
N ALA A 89 6.24 -13.69 -27.30
CA ALA A 89 4.95 -13.79 -27.99
C ALA A 89 5.14 -13.81 -29.52
N ALA A 90 5.95 -12.89 -30.06
CA ALA A 90 6.25 -12.83 -31.49
C ALA A 90 6.89 -14.12 -32.02
N ARG A 91 7.86 -14.69 -31.30
CA ARG A 91 8.49 -15.96 -31.67
C ARG A 91 7.50 -17.12 -31.67
N SER A 92 6.61 -17.17 -30.69
CA SER A 92 5.60 -18.24 -30.58
C SER A 92 4.57 -18.18 -31.71
N ALA A 93 4.18 -16.97 -32.12
CA ALA A 93 3.28 -16.77 -33.25
C ALA A 93 3.88 -17.22 -34.59
N VAL A 94 5.17 -16.96 -34.82
CA VAL A 94 5.88 -17.45 -36.01
C VAL A 94 5.92 -18.98 -36.03
N LEU A 95 6.29 -19.62 -34.91
CA LEU A 95 6.35 -21.08 -34.81
C LEU A 95 4.99 -21.77 -34.95
N ALA A 96 3.89 -21.10 -34.58
CA ALA A 96 2.54 -21.63 -34.71
C ALA A 96 1.95 -21.49 -36.13
N ALA A 97 2.59 -20.69 -36.99
CA ALA A 97 2.18 -20.49 -38.38
C ALA A 97 2.89 -21.45 -39.36
N GLU A 98 3.86 -22.22 -38.88
CA GLU A 98 4.54 -23.32 -39.58
C GLU A 98 3.81 -24.65 -39.35
#